data_AF-A0A2V8J8Z7-F1
#
_entry.id   AF-A0A2V8J8Z7-F1
#
_cell.length_a   1.000
_cell.length_b   1.000
_cell.length_c   1.000
_cell.angle_alpha   90.00
_cell.angle_beta   90.00
_cell.angle_gamma   90.00
#
_symmetry.space_group_name_H-M   'P 1'
#
loop_
_entity.id
_entity.type
_entity.pdbx_description
1 polymer ?
#
loop_
_entity_poly.entity_id
_entity_poly.type
_entity_poly.pdbx_seq_one_letter_code
_entity_poly.pdbx_strand_id
1 'polypeptide(L)'
;MKRRKDWPIAVRTIELREPLRPIADVSEYPRTRVFVLDGGALIGSIDIGNARGPISVTRLRDAVASSLSYQLMQRAVARQLGVPEPAPLGHNVSVSIVVPTCNRPDDLRRCLMALQAQVSTRRVEIVVVDNRPGTSPTPQVVHDFPNVVLISEPRPGLSFARNAGFSVATGDVLIAIDDDVMVPAGWLERLVAPFARPEVMAVTGHVLPVELETKAQCRFEAYGGLGKGFNRFEVDGGWFRSLRGAVPTWQLGATANAAFRATIFQWPEIGLLDEALGAGMPTGCSEDTYLFYKILKAGHTIAYEPTAWVWHRHRRDHESLRHQIYCYSKGHVAYQLTTWLRDRDRRALVRLGYSLPKVYCWRAYWRVRGRSDYPLNLIVTEIAGNLAGPWALWQSRRRVRRFGRSAPVRRHAVSMEGPLTQTPTS
;
A
#
# COMPACT_ATOMS: atom_id res chain seq x y z
N MET A 1 1.92 33.37 -1.76
CA MET A 1 3.02 32.94 -2.65
C MET A 1 2.45 32.02 -3.73
N LYS A 2 2.32 32.48 -4.99
CA LYS A 2 1.81 31.65 -6.10
C LYS A 2 2.80 30.49 -6.32
N ARG A 3 2.44 29.25 -5.97
CA ARG A 3 3.26 28.06 -6.28
C ARG A 3 3.44 27.99 -7.81
N ARG A 4 4.63 28.32 -8.30
CA ARG A 4 5.00 28.13 -9.72
C ARG A 4 4.91 26.64 -10.04
N LYS A 5 4.63 26.33 -11.30
CA LYS A 5 4.38 24.98 -11.82
C LYS A 5 5.72 24.21 -11.83
N ASP A 6 6.04 23.52 -10.73
CA ASP A 6 7.33 22.84 -10.49
C ASP A 6 7.28 21.36 -10.88
N TRP A 7 7.15 21.07 -12.17
CA TRP A 7 7.30 19.71 -12.74
C TRP A 7 8.07 19.81 -14.07
N PRO A 8 8.80 18.76 -14.51
CA PRO A 8 9.01 17.46 -13.86
C PRO A 8 9.78 17.56 -12.52
N ILE A 9 9.73 16.53 -11.69
CA ILE A 9 10.50 16.44 -10.43
C ILE A 9 11.39 15.20 -10.51
N ALA A 10 12.71 15.38 -10.45
CA ALA A 10 13.61 14.24 -10.37
C ALA A 10 13.42 13.51 -9.03
N VAL A 11 13.33 12.18 -9.04
CA VAL A 11 13.27 11.36 -7.82
C VAL A 11 14.62 10.68 -7.62
N ARG A 12 15.26 10.91 -6.47
CA ARG A 12 16.56 10.30 -6.12
C ARG A 12 16.56 9.78 -4.69
N THR A 13 17.50 8.89 -4.38
CA THR A 13 17.77 8.40 -3.02
C THR A 13 19.19 8.73 -2.61
N ILE A 14 19.41 8.91 -1.32
CA ILE A 14 20.75 8.96 -0.72
C ILE A 14 20.80 8.03 0.49
N GLU A 15 21.94 7.39 0.72
CA GLU A 15 22.21 6.57 1.90
C GLU A 15 23.19 7.32 2.80
N LEU A 16 22.78 7.64 4.03
CA LEU A 16 23.58 8.42 4.97
C LEU A 16 24.80 7.67 5.49
N ARG A 17 24.81 6.34 5.38
CA ARG A 17 25.98 5.51 5.72
C ARG A 17 27.03 5.46 4.61
N GLU A 18 26.76 6.07 3.45
CA GLU A 18 27.70 6.20 2.34
C GLU A 18 28.17 7.65 2.19
N PRO A 19 29.39 7.88 1.65
CA PRO A 19 29.85 9.23 1.33
C PRO A 19 28.89 9.92 0.35
N LEU A 20 28.37 11.11 0.74
CA LEU A 20 27.50 11.90 -0.13
C LEU A 20 28.22 12.29 -1.43
N ARG A 21 27.55 12.05 -2.56
CA ARG A 21 28.01 12.41 -3.90
C ARG A 21 27.14 13.53 -4.47
N PRO A 22 27.69 14.38 -5.36
CA PRO A 22 26.87 15.35 -6.08
C PRO A 22 25.84 14.63 -6.96
N ILE A 23 24.63 15.19 -7.04
CA ILE A 23 23.57 14.68 -7.93
C ILE A 23 23.65 15.53 -9.20
N ALA A 24 24.34 15.02 -10.22
CA ALA A 24 24.65 15.75 -11.45
C ALA A 24 23.56 15.60 -12.54
N ASP A 25 22.86 14.47 -12.54
CA ASP A 25 21.87 14.02 -13.51
C ASP A 25 20.48 14.64 -13.32
N VAL A 26 20.41 15.78 -12.63
CA VAL A 26 19.14 16.47 -12.31
C VAL A 26 19.09 17.91 -12.82
N SER A 27 20.09 18.33 -13.60
CA SER A 27 20.20 19.71 -14.09
C SER A 27 19.04 20.13 -15.01
N GLU A 28 18.36 19.20 -15.67
CA GLU A 28 17.19 19.49 -16.50
C GLU A 28 15.90 19.72 -15.70
N TYR A 29 15.86 19.29 -14.43
CA TYR A 29 14.67 19.38 -13.60
C TYR A 29 14.63 20.71 -12.85
N PRO A 30 13.46 21.35 -12.68
CA PRO A 30 13.31 22.50 -11.80
C PRO A 30 13.55 22.16 -10.31
N ARG A 31 13.30 20.91 -9.93
CA ARG A 31 13.37 20.40 -8.54
C ARG A 31 13.75 18.93 -8.52
N THR A 32 14.43 18.52 -7.45
CA THR A 32 14.68 17.12 -7.09
C THR A 32 14.02 16.79 -5.76
N ARG A 33 13.25 15.71 -5.72
CA ARG A 33 12.85 15.03 -4.48
C ARG A 33 13.90 13.98 -4.13
N VAL A 34 14.55 14.17 -3.00
CA VAL A 34 15.55 13.23 -2.48
C VAL A 34 14.96 12.49 -1.29
N PHE A 35 14.85 11.18 -1.38
CA PHE A 35 14.53 10.28 -0.28
C PHE A 35 15.81 9.92 0.47
N VAL A 36 15.78 10.06 1.79
CA VAL A 36 16.96 9.89 2.65
C VAL A 36 16.84 8.58 3.40
N LEU A 37 17.83 7.72 3.21
CA LEU A 37 17.95 6.39 3.80
C LEU A 37 19.07 6.38 4.85
N ASP A 38 18.93 5.54 5.86
CA ASP A 38 20.00 5.23 6.82
C ASP A 38 19.96 3.73 7.12
N GLY A 39 20.96 3.00 6.60
CA GLY A 39 21.00 1.55 6.61
C GLY A 39 19.84 0.93 5.83
N GLY A 40 19.46 1.54 4.70
CA GLY A 40 18.31 1.16 3.88
C GLY A 40 16.94 1.50 4.45
N ALA A 41 16.86 1.97 5.71
CA ALA A 41 15.61 2.42 6.32
C ALA A 41 15.29 3.86 5.91
N LEU A 42 14.09 4.06 5.35
CA LEU A 42 13.61 5.38 4.93
C LEU A 42 13.38 6.30 6.15
N ILE A 43 14.00 7.49 6.13
CA ILE A 43 13.91 8.48 7.21
C ILE A 43 12.94 9.61 6.85
N GLY A 44 12.97 10.01 5.59
CA GLY A 44 12.31 11.24 5.15
C GLY A 44 12.54 11.52 3.67
N SER A 45 11.94 12.61 3.21
CA SER A 45 12.23 13.19 1.91
C SER A 45 12.42 14.69 2.01
N ILE A 46 13.22 15.23 1.10
CA ILE A 46 13.48 16.66 0.95
C ILE A 46 13.27 17.06 -0.51
N ASP A 47 12.68 18.24 -0.73
CA ASP A 47 12.50 18.82 -2.05
C ASP A 47 13.51 19.95 -2.23
N ILE A 48 14.48 19.77 -3.12
CA ILE A 48 15.56 20.74 -3.41
C ILE A 48 15.27 21.40 -4.76
N GLY A 49 15.25 22.73 -4.81
CA GLY A 49 15.18 23.47 -6.07
C GLY A 49 16.51 23.38 -6.82
N ASN A 50 16.50 22.98 -8.09
CA ASN A 50 17.74 22.71 -8.83
C ASN A 50 18.31 23.95 -9.53
N ALA A 51 17.51 25.00 -9.75
CA ALA A 51 17.89 26.17 -10.54
C ALA A 51 18.52 25.83 -11.92
N ARG A 52 18.14 24.67 -12.49
CA ARG A 52 18.71 24.05 -13.69
C ARG A 52 20.21 23.74 -13.64
N GLY A 53 20.73 23.37 -12.48
CA GLY A 53 22.10 22.91 -12.29
C GLY A 53 22.21 21.70 -11.36
N PRO A 54 23.42 21.13 -11.22
CA PRO A 54 23.65 19.98 -10.35
C PRO A 54 23.45 20.34 -8.87
N ILE A 55 23.15 19.34 -8.04
CA ILE A 55 23.10 19.51 -6.59
C ILE A 55 24.46 19.11 -6.01
N SER A 56 25.23 20.11 -5.57
CA SER A 56 26.50 19.91 -4.86
C SER A 56 26.30 19.19 -3.53
N VAL A 57 27.35 18.52 -3.04
CA VAL A 57 27.37 17.89 -1.70
C VAL A 57 27.01 18.87 -0.58
N THR A 58 27.51 20.11 -0.60
CA THR A 58 27.21 21.11 0.43
C THR A 58 25.72 21.43 0.48
N ARG A 59 25.11 21.78 -0.67
CA ARG A 59 23.66 22.02 -0.76
C ARG A 59 22.83 20.82 -0.32
N LEU A 60 23.25 19.60 -0.68
CA LEU A 60 22.57 18.38 -0.26
C LEU A 60 22.64 18.21 1.26
N ARG A 61 23.83 18.39 1.86
CA ARG A 61 24.05 18.32 3.30
C ARG A 61 23.21 19.35 4.05
N ASP A 62 23.21 20.60 3.60
CA ASP A 62 22.46 21.69 4.23
C ASP A 62 20.94 21.44 4.15
N ALA A 63 20.46 20.92 3.02
CA ALA A 63 19.05 20.57 2.85
C ALA A 63 18.62 19.41 3.76
N VAL A 64 19.46 18.37 3.91
CA VAL A 64 19.23 17.27 4.86
C VAL A 64 19.23 17.78 6.29
N ALA A 65 20.25 18.56 6.67
CA ALA A 65 20.40 19.08 8.02
C ALA A 65 19.27 20.03 8.41
N SER A 66 18.76 20.87 7.51
CA SER A 66 17.66 21.79 7.79
C SER A 66 16.28 21.13 7.84
N SER A 67 16.07 20.05 7.07
CA SER A 67 14.74 19.46 6.91
C SER A 67 14.52 18.20 7.75
N LEU A 68 15.58 17.47 8.09
CA LEU A 68 15.51 16.17 8.77
C LEU A 68 16.28 16.13 10.09
N SER A 69 16.76 17.26 10.61
CA SER A 69 17.57 17.32 11.84
C SER A 69 16.87 16.66 13.03
N TYR A 70 15.55 16.86 13.18
CA TYR A 70 14.79 16.23 14.26
C TYR A 70 14.79 14.70 14.16
N GLN A 71 14.46 14.14 12.98
CA GLN A 71 14.43 12.70 12.75
C GLN A 71 15.81 12.07 12.93
N LEU A 72 16.86 12.75 12.45
CA LEU A 72 18.24 12.31 12.61
C LEU A 72 18.68 12.34 14.07
N MET A 73 18.34 13.41 14.81
CA MET A 73 18.61 13.54 16.23
C MET A 73 17.91 12.46 17.04
N GLN A 74 16.61 12.22 16.80
CA GLN A 74 15.86 11.15 17.47
C GLN A 74 16.53 9.78 17.28
N ARG A 75 16.97 9.46 16.06
CA ARG A 75 17.67 8.19 15.77
C ARG A 75 19.05 8.12 16.43
N ALA A 76 19.81 9.21 16.40
CA ALA A 76 21.12 9.26 17.05
C ALA A 76 20.99 9.04 18.57
N VAL A 77 20.03 9.71 19.20
CA VAL A 77 19.72 9.54 20.63
C VAL A 77 19.26 8.11 20.92
N ALA A 78 18.35 7.55 20.12
CA ALA A 78 17.89 6.17 20.29
C ALA A 78 19.05 5.16 20.24
N ARG A 79 19.99 5.32 19.30
CA ARG A 79 21.21 4.51 19.21
C ARG A 79 22.09 4.65 20.43
N GLN A 80 22.32 5.88 20.88
CA GLN A 80 23.17 6.17 22.03
C GLN A 80 22.61 5.61 23.33
N LEU A 81 21.28 5.67 23.50
CA LEU A 81 20.58 5.10 24.65
C LEU A 81 20.44 3.57 24.56
N GLY A 82 20.89 2.94 23.47
CA GLY A 82 20.70 1.52 23.24
C GLY A 82 19.24 1.12 23.22
N VAL A 83 18.35 2.01 22.76
CA VAL A 83 16.92 1.68 22.59
C VAL A 83 16.87 0.47 21.66
N PRO A 84 16.40 -0.69 22.13
CA PRO A 84 16.42 -1.90 21.33
C PRO A 84 15.55 -1.68 20.09
N GLU A 85 16.11 -2.00 18.93
CA GLU A 85 15.31 -2.17 17.72
C GLU A 85 14.23 -3.23 18.00
N PRO A 86 13.02 -3.11 17.43
CA PRO A 86 11.98 -4.12 17.60
C PRO A 86 12.56 -5.50 17.32
N ALA A 87 12.33 -6.44 18.24
CA ALA A 87 12.83 -7.80 18.08
C ALA A 87 12.40 -8.35 16.70
N PRO A 88 13.32 -8.94 15.92
CA PRO A 88 12.97 -9.49 14.63
C PRO A 88 11.94 -10.61 14.81
N LEU A 89 11.03 -10.72 13.84
CA LEU A 89 10.12 -11.86 13.77
C LEU A 89 10.96 -13.15 13.64
N GLY A 90 10.66 -14.14 14.48
CA GLY A 90 11.31 -15.45 14.45
C GLY A 90 11.45 -16.01 13.03
N HIS A 91 12.62 -16.57 12.71
CA HIS A 91 12.93 -17.06 11.36
C HIS A 91 12.12 -18.31 10.98
N ASN A 92 11.47 -18.96 11.95
CA ASN A 92 10.53 -20.05 11.74
C ASN A 92 9.21 -19.60 11.09
N VAL A 93 8.89 -18.29 11.11
CA VAL A 93 7.67 -17.77 10.49
C VAL A 93 7.88 -17.63 8.99
N SER A 94 7.17 -18.47 8.25
CA SER A 94 7.21 -18.55 6.79
C SER A 94 6.36 -17.47 6.13
N VAL A 95 6.71 -17.11 4.89
CA VAL A 95 6.06 -16.02 4.15
C VAL A 95 5.66 -16.48 2.75
N SER A 96 4.46 -16.09 2.31
CA SER A 96 4.06 -16.16 0.90
C SER A 96 3.75 -14.77 0.36
N ILE A 97 4.37 -14.42 -0.76
CA ILE A 97 4.18 -13.15 -1.47
C ILE A 97 3.27 -13.39 -2.66
N VAL A 98 2.09 -12.77 -2.66
CA VAL A 98 1.08 -12.90 -3.71
C VAL A 98 1.14 -11.70 -4.65
N VAL A 99 1.44 -11.96 -5.92
CA VAL A 99 1.60 -10.98 -6.99
C VAL A 99 0.53 -11.19 -8.07
N PRO A 100 -0.63 -10.53 -7.99
CA PRO A 100 -1.61 -10.55 -9.07
C PRO A 100 -1.11 -9.73 -10.26
N THR A 101 -1.26 -10.26 -11.46
CA THR A 101 -0.89 -9.56 -12.69
C THR A 101 -1.99 -9.64 -13.74
N CYS A 102 -2.07 -8.63 -14.60
CA CYS A 102 -3.04 -8.57 -15.68
C CYS A 102 -2.43 -7.90 -16.92
N ASN A 103 -1.81 -8.70 -17.79
CA ASN A 103 -1.20 -8.26 -19.05
C ASN A 103 -0.12 -7.17 -18.87
N ARG A 104 0.85 -7.39 -17.97
CA ARG A 104 1.98 -6.48 -17.71
C ARG A 104 3.31 -7.23 -17.54
N PRO A 105 3.81 -7.92 -18.60
CA PRO A 105 4.99 -8.77 -18.50
C PRO A 105 6.25 -8.04 -17.98
N ASP A 106 6.50 -6.82 -18.44
CA ASP A 106 7.72 -6.08 -18.08
C ASP A 106 7.71 -5.59 -16.63
N ASP A 107 6.53 -5.20 -16.13
CA ASP A 107 6.35 -4.82 -14.73
C ASP A 107 6.52 -6.03 -13.84
N LEU A 108 5.82 -7.13 -14.16
CA LEU A 108 5.96 -8.39 -13.45
C LEU A 108 7.42 -8.85 -13.38
N ARG A 109 8.14 -8.81 -14.51
CA ARG A 109 9.56 -9.22 -14.56
C ARG A 109 10.41 -8.40 -13.59
N ARG A 110 10.26 -7.07 -13.59
CA ARG A 110 10.99 -6.19 -12.65
C ARG A 110 10.62 -6.46 -11.20
N CYS A 111 9.34 -6.66 -10.91
CA CYS A 111 8.85 -6.99 -9.57
C CYS A 111 9.47 -8.31 -9.08
N LEU A 112 9.42 -9.36 -9.91
CA LEU A 112 10.00 -10.68 -9.56
C LEU A 112 11.52 -10.64 -9.36
N MET A 113 12.25 -9.89 -10.20
CA MET A 113 13.69 -9.68 -9.99
C MET A 113 13.99 -9.01 -8.64
N ALA A 114 13.22 -7.98 -8.27
CA ALA A 114 13.39 -7.29 -6.99
C ALA A 114 13.03 -8.17 -5.78
N LEU A 115 12.00 -9.02 -5.93
CA LEU A 115 11.58 -9.97 -4.91
C LEU A 115 12.61 -11.10 -4.71
N GLN A 116 13.18 -11.65 -5.78
CA GLN A 116 14.23 -12.66 -5.69
C GLN A 116 15.54 -12.13 -5.10
N ALA A 117 15.81 -10.83 -5.25
CA ALA A 117 16.99 -10.19 -4.66
C ALA A 117 16.88 -9.98 -3.14
N GLN A 118 15.74 -10.29 -2.51
CA GLN A 118 15.60 -10.19 -1.05
C GLN A 118 16.42 -11.26 -0.34
N VAL A 119 17.27 -10.84 0.59
CA VAL A 119 18.05 -11.74 1.44
C VAL A 119 17.25 -12.04 2.70
N SER A 120 16.91 -13.31 2.92
CA SER A 120 16.28 -13.80 4.14
C SER A 120 16.61 -15.27 4.39
N THR A 121 16.63 -15.66 5.67
CA THR A 121 16.80 -17.06 6.09
C THR A 121 15.45 -17.76 6.31
N ARG A 122 14.32 -17.04 6.25
CA ARG A 122 12.98 -17.64 6.37
C ARG A 122 12.55 -18.30 5.07
N ARG A 123 11.63 -19.27 5.14
CA ARG A 123 11.00 -19.85 3.94
C ARG A 123 10.12 -18.80 3.27
N VAL A 124 10.45 -18.45 2.02
CA VAL A 124 9.69 -17.50 1.20
C VAL A 124 9.14 -18.22 -0.03
N GLU A 125 7.83 -18.10 -0.23
CA GLU A 125 7.10 -18.55 -1.42
C GLU A 125 6.63 -17.33 -2.20
N ILE A 126 6.75 -17.34 -3.53
CA ILE A 126 6.18 -16.30 -4.39
C ILE A 126 5.10 -16.94 -5.25
N VAL A 127 3.88 -16.41 -5.18
CA VAL A 127 2.72 -16.86 -5.94
C VAL A 127 2.30 -15.76 -6.91
N VAL A 128 2.52 -15.99 -8.20
CA VAL A 128 2.01 -15.13 -9.26
C VAL A 128 0.62 -15.59 -9.67
N VAL A 129 -0.32 -14.65 -9.74
CA VAL A 129 -1.70 -14.94 -10.16
C VAL A 129 -1.97 -14.24 -11.48
N ASP A 130 -2.07 -15.01 -12.56
CA ASP A 130 -2.48 -14.50 -13.86
C ASP A 130 -4.00 -14.25 -13.87
N ASN A 131 -4.41 -12.99 -13.84
CA ASN A 131 -5.81 -12.57 -13.89
C ASN A 131 -6.28 -12.22 -15.31
N ARG A 132 -5.59 -12.74 -16.33
CA ARG A 132 -6.07 -12.78 -17.71
C ARG A 132 -5.46 -13.97 -18.48
N PRO A 133 -5.65 -15.20 -17.97
CA PRO A 133 -5.00 -16.39 -18.54
C PRO A 133 -5.38 -16.56 -20.02
N GLY A 134 -4.41 -17.03 -20.82
CA GLY A 134 -4.57 -17.31 -22.25
C GLY A 134 -4.44 -16.10 -23.19
N THR A 135 -4.38 -14.87 -22.67
CA THR A 135 -4.14 -13.65 -23.48
C THR A 135 -2.92 -12.85 -23.00
N SER A 136 -2.41 -13.17 -21.82
CA SER A 136 -1.24 -12.51 -21.23
C SER A 136 0.02 -13.36 -21.46
N PRO A 137 1.17 -12.76 -21.76
CA PRO A 137 2.46 -13.45 -21.79
C PRO A 137 3.02 -13.76 -20.38
N THR A 138 2.15 -13.86 -19.36
CA THR A 138 2.54 -14.12 -17.97
C THR A 138 3.32 -15.43 -17.80
N PRO A 139 2.89 -16.57 -18.39
CA PRO A 139 3.62 -17.83 -18.24
C PRO A 139 5.07 -17.75 -18.76
N GLN A 140 5.29 -17.02 -19.87
CA GLN A 140 6.62 -16.82 -20.44
C GLN A 140 7.53 -16.00 -19.50
N VAL A 141 6.97 -15.01 -18.80
CA VAL A 141 7.74 -14.26 -17.80
C VAL A 141 8.10 -15.16 -16.62
N VAL A 142 7.13 -15.91 -16.08
CA VAL A 142 7.35 -16.76 -14.88
C VAL A 142 8.28 -17.92 -15.16
N HIS A 143 8.37 -18.41 -16.41
CA HIS A 143 9.34 -19.44 -16.80
C HIS A 143 10.79 -19.07 -16.44
N ASP A 144 11.13 -17.78 -16.43
CA ASP A 144 12.48 -17.31 -16.06
C ASP A 144 12.72 -17.28 -14.54
N PHE A 145 11.72 -17.64 -13.74
CA PHE A 145 11.75 -17.61 -12.28
C PHE A 145 11.30 -18.97 -11.69
N PRO A 146 12.19 -19.99 -11.66
CA PRO A 146 11.80 -21.38 -11.37
C PRO A 146 11.23 -21.62 -9.97
N ASN A 147 11.46 -20.71 -9.01
CA ASN A 147 10.96 -20.79 -7.65
C ASN A 147 9.61 -20.05 -7.44
N VAL A 148 8.99 -19.60 -8.53
CA VAL A 148 7.70 -18.88 -8.50
C VAL A 148 6.58 -19.84 -8.86
N VAL A 149 5.55 -19.87 -8.03
CA VAL A 149 4.32 -20.62 -8.28
C VAL A 149 3.40 -19.76 -9.15
N LEU A 150 3.05 -20.24 -10.34
CA LEU A 150 2.05 -19.60 -11.20
C LEU A 150 0.69 -20.27 -11.02
N ILE A 151 -0.34 -19.46 -10.74
CA ILE A 151 -1.74 -19.90 -10.82
C ILE A 151 -2.55 -19.00 -11.75
N SER A 152 -3.65 -19.55 -12.26
CA SER A 152 -4.59 -18.82 -13.13
C SER A 152 -5.87 -18.47 -12.37
N GLU A 153 -6.34 -17.23 -12.50
CA GLU A 153 -7.65 -16.80 -12.03
C GLU A 153 -8.42 -16.15 -13.20
N PRO A 154 -9.32 -16.89 -13.87
CA PRO A 154 -10.02 -16.39 -15.05
C PRO A 154 -11.10 -15.34 -14.73
N ARG A 155 -11.55 -15.23 -13.46
CA ARG A 155 -12.56 -14.25 -13.06
C ARG A 155 -11.89 -12.86 -12.94
N PRO A 156 -12.27 -11.87 -13.77
CA PRO A 156 -11.59 -10.59 -13.77
C PRO A 156 -11.85 -9.82 -12.48
N GLY A 157 -10.78 -9.33 -11.87
CA GLY A 157 -10.83 -8.49 -10.68
C GLY A 157 -9.67 -8.77 -9.73
N LEU A 158 -9.07 -7.70 -9.22
CA LEU A 158 -7.91 -7.78 -8.32
C LEU A 158 -8.21 -8.58 -7.04
N SER A 159 -9.41 -8.43 -6.49
CA SER A 159 -9.86 -9.20 -5.32
C SER A 159 -9.97 -10.69 -5.62
N PHE A 160 -10.45 -11.09 -6.80
CA PHE A 160 -10.46 -12.51 -7.20
C PHE A 160 -9.03 -13.06 -7.28
N ALA A 161 -8.14 -12.32 -7.94
CA ALA A 161 -6.75 -12.72 -8.09
C ALA A 161 -6.03 -12.86 -6.74
N ARG A 162 -6.12 -11.86 -5.86
CA ARG A 162 -5.53 -11.93 -4.52
C ARG A 162 -6.13 -13.06 -3.69
N ASN A 163 -7.45 -13.23 -3.73
CA ASN A 163 -8.11 -14.32 -3.02
C ASN A 163 -7.63 -15.70 -3.51
N ALA A 164 -7.48 -15.89 -4.83
CA ALA A 164 -6.95 -17.13 -5.39
C ALA A 164 -5.52 -17.41 -4.91
N GLY A 165 -4.67 -16.37 -4.91
CA GLY A 165 -3.31 -16.47 -4.39
C GLY A 165 -3.27 -16.79 -2.89
N PHE A 166 -4.07 -16.11 -2.08
CA PHE A 166 -4.16 -16.36 -0.64
C PHE A 166 -4.66 -17.77 -0.30
N SER A 167 -5.52 -18.35 -1.14
CA SER A 167 -6.04 -19.70 -0.94
C SER A 167 -5.00 -20.80 -1.17
N VAL A 168 -4.02 -20.59 -2.06
CA VAL A 168 -2.96 -21.57 -2.33
C VAL A 168 -1.68 -21.30 -1.54
N ALA A 169 -1.50 -20.07 -1.06
CA ALA A 169 -0.33 -19.66 -0.33
C ALA A 169 -0.16 -20.45 0.97
N THR A 170 1.08 -20.88 1.26
CA THR A 170 1.39 -21.77 2.39
C THR A 170 2.01 -21.07 3.61
N GLY A 171 2.45 -19.83 3.47
CA GLY A 171 3.17 -19.09 4.50
C GLY A 171 2.28 -18.64 5.67
N ASP A 172 2.88 -18.54 6.86
CA ASP A 172 2.24 -18.04 8.09
C ASP A 172 1.83 -16.56 7.96
N VAL A 173 2.61 -15.79 7.19
CA VAL A 173 2.32 -14.42 6.79
C VAL A 173 2.11 -14.37 5.28
N LEU A 174 1.02 -13.74 4.85
CA LEU A 174 0.71 -13.49 3.45
C LEU A 174 0.98 -12.02 3.12
N ILE A 175 1.76 -11.77 2.09
CA ILE A 175 2.07 -10.43 1.59
C ILE A 175 1.30 -10.20 0.30
N ALA A 176 0.55 -9.10 0.24
CA ALA A 176 0.00 -8.55 -0.99
C ALA A 176 0.93 -7.47 -1.52
N ILE A 177 1.25 -7.57 -2.80
CA ILE A 177 2.06 -6.61 -3.53
C ILE A 177 1.55 -6.52 -4.98
N ASP A 178 1.65 -5.35 -5.61
CA ASP A 178 1.22 -5.19 -7.01
C ASP A 178 2.35 -5.59 -7.98
N ASP A 179 2.03 -5.84 -9.25
CA ASP A 179 3.03 -6.24 -10.27
C ASP A 179 3.89 -5.07 -10.77
N ASP A 180 3.48 -3.82 -10.52
CA ASP A 180 4.13 -2.58 -10.95
C ASP A 180 4.88 -1.87 -9.83
N VAL A 181 5.35 -2.63 -8.84
CA VAL A 181 6.20 -2.13 -7.75
C VAL A 181 7.59 -2.75 -7.74
N MET A 182 8.53 -2.04 -7.11
CA MET A 182 9.89 -2.51 -6.86
C MET A 182 10.22 -2.35 -5.38
N VAL A 183 10.78 -3.41 -4.80
CA VAL A 183 11.14 -3.46 -3.38
C VAL A 183 12.65 -3.18 -3.22
N PRO A 184 13.07 -2.35 -2.25
CA PRO A 184 14.48 -2.17 -1.90
C PRO A 184 15.03 -3.38 -1.12
N ALA A 185 16.35 -3.44 -0.96
CA ALA A 185 16.98 -4.48 -0.15
C ALA A 185 16.51 -4.44 1.32
N GLY A 186 16.23 -5.61 1.89
CA GLY A 186 15.75 -5.76 3.27
C GLY A 186 14.30 -5.30 3.49
N TRP A 187 13.53 -5.06 2.41
CA TRP A 187 12.11 -4.71 2.52
C TRP A 187 11.31 -5.79 3.23
N LEU A 188 11.55 -7.06 2.88
CA LEU A 188 10.79 -8.20 3.41
C LEU A 188 10.86 -8.25 4.94
N GLU A 189 12.07 -8.24 5.49
CA GLU A 189 12.30 -8.32 6.95
C GLU A 189 11.70 -7.13 7.68
N ARG A 190 11.78 -5.92 7.11
CA ARG A 190 11.14 -4.73 7.69
C ARG A 190 9.62 -4.85 7.70
N LEU A 191 9.02 -5.35 6.61
CA LEU A 191 7.56 -5.47 6.50
C LEU A 191 6.99 -6.49 7.48
N VAL A 192 7.71 -7.60 7.73
CA VAL A 192 7.22 -8.66 8.62
C VAL A 192 7.61 -8.48 10.09
N ALA A 193 8.62 -7.65 10.39
CA ALA A 193 9.08 -7.43 11.77
C ALA A 193 7.96 -7.10 12.78
N PRO A 194 6.94 -6.26 12.47
CA PRO A 194 5.88 -5.96 13.44
C PRO A 194 5.05 -7.17 13.89
N PHE A 195 5.05 -8.27 13.13
CA PHE A 195 4.40 -9.52 13.55
C PHE A 195 5.11 -10.25 14.69
N ALA A 196 6.26 -9.75 15.19
CA ALA A 196 6.82 -10.24 16.44
C ALA A 196 5.81 -10.07 17.61
N ARG A 197 4.87 -9.14 17.46
CA ARG A 197 3.74 -8.93 18.37
C ARG A 197 2.50 -9.72 17.92
N PRO A 198 1.97 -10.63 18.74
CA PRO A 198 0.83 -11.48 18.38
C PRO A 198 -0.44 -10.71 17.99
N GLU A 199 -0.70 -9.56 18.60
CA GLU A 199 -1.89 -8.72 18.38
C GLU A 199 -1.91 -8.02 17.01
N VAL A 200 -0.74 -7.88 16.37
CA VAL A 200 -0.63 -7.32 15.02
C VAL A 200 -1.08 -8.37 14.01
N MET A 201 -2.16 -8.05 13.29
CA MET A 201 -2.77 -8.93 12.29
C MET A 201 -2.55 -8.45 10.86
N ALA A 202 -2.24 -7.16 10.68
CA ALA A 202 -1.83 -6.61 9.41
C ALA A 202 -0.74 -5.56 9.58
N VAL A 203 0.14 -5.49 8.58
CA VAL A 203 1.15 -4.45 8.44
C VAL A 203 1.01 -3.84 7.07
N THR A 204 1.08 -2.52 6.97
CA THR A 204 1.16 -1.81 5.70
C THR A 204 2.47 -1.05 5.63
N GLY A 205 3.04 -0.94 4.43
CA GLY A 205 4.29 -0.24 4.21
C GLY A 205 4.11 1.06 3.42
N HIS A 206 5.20 1.83 3.31
CA HIS A 206 5.19 3.07 2.54
C HIS A 206 5.17 2.79 1.03
N VAL A 207 4.39 3.56 0.27
CA VAL A 207 4.36 3.48 -1.20
C VAL A 207 4.81 4.81 -1.78
N LEU A 208 5.92 4.80 -2.50
CA LEU A 208 6.60 5.97 -3.05
C LEU A 208 6.49 6.03 -4.58
N PRO A 209 6.46 7.23 -5.19
CA PRO A 209 6.50 7.38 -6.64
C PRO A 209 7.85 6.93 -7.20
N VAL A 210 7.87 6.01 -8.16
CA VAL A 210 9.10 5.67 -8.90
C VAL A 210 9.63 6.85 -9.72
N GLU A 211 8.72 7.68 -10.26
CA GLU A 211 9.04 8.82 -11.11
C GLU A 211 7.96 9.91 -10.97
N LEU A 212 8.34 11.16 -11.25
CA LEU A 212 7.44 12.33 -11.23
C LEU A 212 7.69 13.21 -12.47
N GLU A 213 7.70 12.57 -13.64
CA GLU A 213 7.99 13.20 -14.93
C GLU A 213 6.82 14.01 -15.49
N THR A 214 5.59 13.59 -15.17
CA THR A 214 4.40 14.23 -15.72
C THR A 214 3.61 14.99 -14.67
N LYS A 215 2.86 15.97 -15.15
CA LYS A 215 1.89 16.69 -14.35
C LYS A 215 0.82 15.76 -13.75
N ALA A 216 0.50 14.65 -14.40
CA ALA A 216 -0.47 13.68 -13.87
C ALA A 216 0.11 12.99 -12.62
N GLN A 217 1.36 12.54 -12.68
CA GLN A 217 2.06 11.89 -11.57
C GLN A 217 2.23 12.84 -10.38
N CYS A 218 2.69 14.07 -10.63
CA CYS A 218 2.82 15.08 -9.59
C CYS A 218 1.48 15.41 -8.92
N ARG A 219 0.38 15.45 -9.69
CA ARG A 219 -0.97 15.68 -9.14
C ARG A 219 -1.46 14.50 -8.33
N PHE A 220 -1.22 13.27 -8.77
CA PHE A 220 -1.56 12.09 -7.99
C PHE A 220 -0.86 12.14 -6.64
N GLU A 221 0.46 12.34 -6.64
CA GLU A 221 1.26 12.42 -5.41
C GLU A 221 0.81 13.53 -4.47
N ALA A 222 0.50 14.72 -4.98
CA ALA A 222 0.09 15.86 -4.16
C ALA A 222 -1.31 15.71 -3.52
N TYR A 223 -2.19 14.86 -4.06
CA TYR A 223 -3.61 14.85 -3.70
C TYR A 223 -4.19 13.50 -3.28
N GLY A 224 -3.63 12.40 -3.78
CA GLY A 224 -4.21 11.06 -3.67
C GLY A 224 -3.18 9.92 -3.70
N GLY A 225 -1.89 10.24 -3.47
CA GLY A 225 -0.82 9.26 -3.39
C GLY A 225 -1.07 8.21 -2.32
N LEU A 226 -0.32 7.11 -2.43
CA LEU A 226 -0.45 5.97 -1.52
C LEU A 226 0.40 6.11 -0.24
N GLY A 227 1.39 7.00 -0.22
CA GLY A 227 2.26 7.26 0.95
C GLY A 227 1.51 7.84 2.16
N LYS A 228 1.93 7.45 3.37
CA LYS A 228 1.33 7.88 4.66
C LYS A 228 2.31 8.62 5.57
N GLY A 229 3.44 9.08 5.02
CA GLY A 229 4.48 9.79 5.76
C GLY A 229 5.51 8.85 6.38
N PHE A 230 6.46 9.42 7.12
CA PHE A 230 7.67 8.71 7.58
C PHE A 230 7.57 8.23 9.03
N ASN A 231 6.46 8.50 9.70
CA ASN A 231 6.25 8.15 11.10
C ASN A 231 5.47 6.83 11.18
N ARG A 232 5.99 5.90 11.97
CA ARG A 232 5.27 4.68 12.35
C ARG A 232 4.03 5.07 13.14
N PHE A 233 2.91 4.41 12.88
CA PHE A 233 1.71 4.51 13.69
C PHE A 233 0.97 3.18 13.70
N GLU A 234 0.10 3.00 14.69
CA GLU A 234 -0.68 1.78 14.87
C GLU A 234 -2.10 2.15 15.26
N VAL A 235 -3.06 1.33 14.83
CA VAL A 235 -4.46 1.47 15.19
C VAL A 235 -5.06 0.11 15.49
N ASP A 236 -6.01 0.07 16.41
CA ASP A 236 -6.60 -1.17 16.91
C ASP A 236 -8.14 -1.06 17.03
N GLY A 237 -8.76 -2.06 17.65
CA GLY A 237 -10.18 -2.05 17.96
C GLY A 237 -10.62 -0.91 18.87
N GLY A 238 -9.75 -0.43 19.77
CA GLY A 238 -10.01 0.72 20.63
C GLY A 238 -10.14 2.00 19.80
N TRP A 239 -9.17 2.24 18.92
CA TRP A 239 -9.22 3.34 17.95
C TRP A 239 -10.49 3.25 17.09
N PHE A 240 -10.80 2.06 16.55
CA PHE A 240 -12.02 1.84 15.77
C PHE A 240 -13.30 2.24 16.51
N ARG A 241 -13.44 1.89 17.79
CA ARG A 241 -14.62 2.21 18.60
C ARG A 241 -14.69 3.68 19.01
N SER A 242 -13.55 4.37 19.12
CA SER A 242 -13.47 5.80 19.46
C SER A 242 -14.04 6.72 18.37
N LEU A 243 -14.08 6.25 17.12
CA LEU A 243 -14.45 7.06 15.97
C LEU A 243 -15.97 7.29 15.87
N ARG A 244 -16.34 8.58 15.83
CA ARG A 244 -17.73 9.03 15.60
C ARG A 244 -18.11 9.12 14.11
N GLY A 245 -17.11 9.24 13.23
CA GLY A 245 -17.28 9.30 11.76
C GLY A 245 -16.90 7.99 11.08
N ALA A 246 -17.11 7.90 9.77
CA ALA A 246 -16.69 6.71 9.01
C ALA A 246 -15.20 6.42 9.22
N VAL A 247 -14.89 5.14 9.39
CA VAL A 247 -13.55 4.67 9.72
C VAL A 247 -12.60 4.99 8.56
N PRO A 248 -11.55 5.81 8.77
CA PRO A 248 -10.69 6.28 7.69
C PRO A 248 -9.62 5.25 7.31
N THR A 249 -10.02 4.03 6.96
CA THR A 249 -9.09 2.94 6.67
C THR A 249 -8.18 3.21 5.46
N TRP A 250 -8.58 4.12 4.57
CA TRP A 250 -7.74 4.63 3.46
C TRP A 250 -6.51 5.43 3.93
N GLN A 251 -6.41 5.77 5.21
CA GLN A 251 -5.22 6.38 5.82
C GLN A 251 -4.22 5.35 6.34
N LEU A 252 -4.59 4.07 6.36
CA LEU A 252 -3.79 3.02 7.00
C LEU A 252 -2.81 2.35 6.05
N GLY A 253 -2.78 2.73 4.77
CA GLY A 253 -1.91 2.15 3.75
C GLY A 253 -2.72 1.56 2.59
N ALA A 254 -2.10 0.68 1.82
CA ALA A 254 -2.72 0.00 0.68
C ALA A 254 -2.13 -1.40 0.52
N THR A 255 -2.91 -2.33 -0.04
CA THR A 255 -2.46 -3.71 -0.33
C THR A 255 -1.43 -3.81 -1.45
N ALA A 256 -1.03 -2.69 -2.07
CA ALA A 256 0.15 -2.63 -2.94
C ALA A 256 1.45 -2.87 -2.16
N ASN A 257 1.42 -2.73 -0.83
CA ASN A 257 2.53 -3.04 0.08
C ASN A 257 1.93 -3.36 1.47
N ALA A 258 1.36 -4.54 1.62
CA ALA A 258 0.77 -4.96 2.89
C ALA A 258 1.00 -6.44 3.17
N ALA A 259 1.11 -6.78 4.46
CA ALA A 259 1.26 -8.13 4.97
C ALA A 259 0.16 -8.44 5.98
N PHE A 260 -0.21 -9.72 6.08
CA PHE A 260 -1.31 -10.20 6.90
C PHE A 260 -0.92 -11.51 7.57
N ARG A 261 -1.32 -11.74 8.83
CA ARG A 261 -1.30 -13.11 9.35
C ARG A 261 -2.26 -13.95 8.54
N ALA A 262 -1.82 -15.11 8.09
CA ALA A 262 -2.63 -15.93 7.20
C ALA A 262 -3.93 -16.44 7.86
N THR A 263 -3.92 -16.59 9.18
CA THR A 263 -5.07 -17.05 9.98
C THR A 263 -6.31 -16.16 9.82
N ILE A 264 -6.15 -14.85 9.59
CA ILE A 264 -7.29 -13.93 9.46
C ILE A 264 -8.23 -14.30 8.30
N PHE A 265 -7.70 -14.96 7.26
CA PHE A 265 -8.48 -15.34 6.09
C PHE A 265 -9.37 -16.57 6.33
N GLN A 266 -9.22 -17.24 7.48
CA GLN A 266 -10.08 -18.34 7.91
C GLN A 266 -11.22 -17.87 8.83
N TRP A 267 -11.08 -16.70 9.44
CA TRP A 267 -12.04 -16.18 10.40
C TRP A 267 -13.29 -15.63 9.69
N PRO A 268 -14.50 -16.10 10.02
CA PRO A 268 -15.73 -15.68 9.35
C PRO A 268 -15.99 -14.16 9.37
N GLU A 269 -15.55 -13.48 10.42
CA GLU A 269 -15.72 -12.04 10.64
C GLU A 269 -14.72 -11.18 9.86
N ILE A 270 -13.56 -11.75 9.49
CA ILE A 270 -12.58 -11.11 8.61
C ILE A 270 -12.63 -11.77 7.24
N GLY A 271 -11.98 -12.92 7.05
CA GLY A 271 -12.00 -13.66 5.80
C GLY A 271 -11.33 -12.90 4.65
N LEU A 272 -11.57 -13.39 3.43
CA LEU A 272 -11.00 -12.89 2.19
C LEU A 272 -11.44 -11.47 1.81
N LEU A 273 -10.83 -10.90 0.76
CA LEU A 273 -11.27 -9.62 0.20
C LEU A 273 -12.66 -9.74 -0.42
N ASP A 274 -13.46 -8.67 -0.36
CA ASP A 274 -14.78 -8.64 -0.99
C ASP A 274 -14.63 -8.49 -2.50
N GLU A 275 -15.04 -9.52 -3.25
CA GLU A 275 -14.89 -9.55 -4.70
C GLU A 275 -15.80 -8.56 -5.43
N ALA A 276 -16.74 -7.92 -4.73
CA ALA A 276 -17.51 -6.81 -5.29
C ALA A 276 -16.74 -5.48 -5.28
N LEU A 277 -15.58 -5.43 -4.62
CA LEU A 277 -14.70 -4.27 -4.53
C LEU A 277 -13.38 -4.52 -5.29
N GLY A 278 -12.66 -3.43 -5.55
CA GLY A 278 -11.32 -3.47 -6.13
C GLY A 278 -11.23 -3.27 -7.64
N ALA A 279 -9.99 -3.14 -8.12
CA ALA A 279 -9.69 -2.88 -9.52
C ALA A 279 -10.19 -4.04 -10.42
N GLY A 280 -10.62 -3.71 -11.64
CA GLY A 280 -11.24 -4.67 -12.57
C GLY A 280 -12.74 -4.92 -12.33
N MET A 281 -13.27 -4.54 -11.16
CA MET A 281 -14.71 -4.54 -10.89
C MET A 281 -15.33 -3.16 -11.21
N PRO A 282 -16.65 -3.07 -11.48
CA PRO A 282 -17.32 -1.79 -11.70
C PRO A 282 -17.10 -0.75 -10.58
N THR A 283 -16.95 -1.19 -9.32
CA THR A 283 -16.58 -0.35 -8.17
C THR A 283 -15.19 0.25 -8.28
N GLY A 284 -14.20 -0.54 -8.70
CA GLY A 284 -12.88 -0.08 -9.14
C GLY A 284 -11.83 0.13 -8.05
N CYS A 285 -12.17 0.03 -6.76
CA CYS A 285 -11.25 0.19 -5.62
C CYS A 285 -11.87 -0.32 -4.30
N SER A 286 -11.14 -0.13 -3.20
CA SER A 286 -11.59 -0.19 -1.80
C SER A 286 -11.74 -1.59 -1.19
N GLU A 287 -11.21 -2.61 -1.84
CA GLU A 287 -11.12 -3.97 -1.30
C GLU A 287 -10.24 -4.04 -0.04
N ASP A 288 -9.14 -3.29 -0.04
CA ASP A 288 -8.19 -3.17 1.07
C ASP A 288 -8.80 -2.41 2.25
N THR A 289 -9.45 -1.27 1.97
CA THR A 289 -10.12 -0.46 2.99
C THR A 289 -11.20 -1.24 3.73
N TYR A 290 -11.88 -2.17 3.05
CA TYR A 290 -12.87 -3.04 3.68
C TYR A 290 -12.23 -4.18 4.47
N LEU A 291 -11.12 -4.76 3.99
CA LEU A 291 -10.36 -5.75 4.75
C LEU A 291 -9.82 -5.13 6.06
N PHE A 292 -9.17 -3.97 5.99
CA PHE A 292 -8.69 -3.25 7.17
C PHE A 292 -9.82 -2.91 8.14
N TYR A 293 -10.99 -2.53 7.62
CA TYR A 293 -12.17 -2.27 8.43
C TYR A 293 -12.59 -3.52 9.22
N LYS A 294 -12.63 -4.69 8.57
CA LYS A 294 -12.99 -5.95 9.24
C LYS A 294 -11.98 -6.35 10.32
N ILE A 295 -10.68 -6.20 10.04
CA ILE A 295 -9.60 -6.48 11.01
C ILE A 295 -9.77 -5.63 12.28
N LEU A 296 -9.98 -4.32 12.11
CA LEU A 296 -10.18 -3.40 13.23
C LEU A 296 -11.50 -3.63 13.96
N LYS A 297 -12.57 -3.93 13.23
CA LYS A 297 -13.88 -4.27 13.81
C LYS A 297 -13.80 -5.52 14.68
N ALA A 298 -13.01 -6.52 14.27
CA ALA A 298 -12.72 -7.73 15.03
C ALA A 298 -11.81 -7.48 16.25
N GLY A 299 -11.25 -6.28 16.40
CA GLY A 299 -10.50 -5.87 17.59
C GLY A 299 -8.98 -5.94 17.45
N HIS A 300 -8.46 -6.28 16.28
CA HIS A 300 -7.02 -6.50 16.06
C HIS A 300 -6.27 -5.24 15.66
N THR A 301 -4.94 -5.31 15.76
CA THR A 301 -4.03 -4.21 15.46
C THR A 301 -3.57 -4.23 14.00
N ILE A 302 -3.57 -3.05 13.38
CA ILE A 302 -2.91 -2.76 12.11
C ILE A 302 -1.75 -1.81 12.38
N ALA A 303 -0.55 -2.20 11.96
CA ALA A 303 0.65 -1.37 12.07
C ALA A 303 1.05 -0.79 10.70
N TYR A 304 1.45 0.47 10.69
CA TYR A 304 2.05 1.10 9.52
C TYR A 304 3.57 1.18 9.69
N GLU A 305 4.32 0.48 8.84
CA GLU A 305 5.78 0.40 8.86
C GLU A 305 6.40 1.24 7.73
N PRO A 306 6.77 2.52 7.99
CA PRO A 306 7.28 3.40 6.94
C PRO A 306 8.65 2.99 6.39
N THR A 307 9.43 2.18 7.13
CA THR A 307 10.73 1.70 6.65
C THR A 307 10.61 0.50 5.72
N ALA A 308 9.45 -0.17 5.68
CA ALA A 308 9.09 -1.15 4.66
C ALA A 308 8.46 -0.43 3.47
N TRP A 309 9.28 0.17 2.61
CA TRP A 309 8.82 1.02 1.52
C TRP A 309 8.97 0.35 0.15
N VAL A 310 8.15 0.75 -0.82
CA VAL A 310 8.23 0.29 -2.22
C VAL A 310 8.18 1.46 -3.18
N TRP A 311 8.80 1.31 -4.35
CA TRP A 311 8.55 2.16 -5.50
C TRP A 311 7.33 1.67 -6.25
N HIS A 312 6.40 2.56 -6.57
CA HIS A 312 5.18 2.26 -7.31
C HIS A 312 5.05 3.19 -8.51
N ARG A 313 4.63 2.64 -9.65
CA ARG A 313 4.49 3.42 -10.88
C ARG A 313 3.18 4.19 -10.91
N HIS A 314 3.29 5.50 -11.16
CA HIS A 314 2.12 6.35 -11.36
C HIS A 314 1.75 6.46 -12.85
N ARG A 315 0.45 6.57 -13.13
CA ARG A 315 -0.08 6.83 -14.46
C ARG A 315 0.49 8.14 -15.01
N ARG A 316 1.06 8.09 -16.22
CA ARG A 316 1.73 9.24 -16.85
C ARG A 316 0.73 10.23 -17.47
N ASP A 317 -0.37 9.75 -18.03
CA ASP A 317 -1.32 10.59 -18.76
C ASP A 317 -2.50 11.06 -17.89
N HIS A 318 -3.11 12.17 -18.31
CA HIS A 318 -4.20 12.79 -17.56
C HIS A 318 -5.51 12.01 -17.63
N GLU A 319 -5.76 11.23 -18.68
CA GLU A 319 -6.99 10.47 -18.84
C GLU A 319 -7.02 9.28 -17.88
N SER A 320 -5.94 8.50 -17.83
CA SER A 320 -5.72 7.42 -16.88
C SER A 320 -5.79 7.91 -15.44
N LEU A 321 -5.21 9.08 -15.13
CA LEU A 321 -5.33 9.69 -13.80
C LEU A 321 -6.81 10.01 -13.46
N ARG A 322 -7.53 10.62 -14.39
CA ARG A 322 -8.95 10.94 -14.20
C ARG A 322 -9.77 9.67 -13.98
N HIS A 323 -9.51 8.63 -14.77
CA HIS A 323 -10.15 7.34 -14.62
C HIS A 323 -9.86 6.72 -13.25
N GLN A 324 -8.60 6.77 -12.79
CA GLN A 324 -8.22 6.29 -11.46
C GLN A 324 -8.95 7.04 -10.34
N ILE A 325 -8.98 8.38 -10.39
CA ILE A 325 -9.68 9.23 -9.40
C ILE A 325 -11.19 8.94 -9.40
N TYR A 326 -11.79 8.76 -10.58
CA TYR A 326 -13.18 8.37 -10.73
C TYR A 326 -13.45 7.01 -10.06
N CYS A 327 -12.59 6.02 -10.28
CA CYS A 327 -12.68 4.70 -9.67
C CYS A 327 -12.47 4.73 -8.15
N TYR A 328 -11.54 5.54 -7.63
CA TYR A 328 -11.35 5.72 -6.19
C TYR A 328 -12.60 6.33 -5.53
N SER A 329 -13.24 7.28 -6.20
CA SER A 329 -14.47 7.92 -5.67
C SER A 329 -15.67 6.97 -5.69
N LYS A 330 -15.86 6.21 -6.79
CA LYS A 330 -16.85 5.12 -6.85
C LYS A 330 -16.62 4.08 -5.76
N GLY A 331 -15.38 3.61 -5.63
CA GLY A 331 -14.96 2.61 -4.66
C GLY A 331 -15.21 3.08 -3.23
N HIS A 332 -14.89 4.35 -2.93
CA HIS A 332 -15.13 4.94 -1.62
C HIS A 332 -16.60 4.85 -1.22
N VAL A 333 -17.53 5.23 -2.11
CA VAL A 333 -18.97 5.11 -1.84
C VAL A 333 -19.40 3.64 -1.73
N ALA A 334 -18.88 2.77 -2.59
CA ALA A 334 -19.18 1.34 -2.54
C ALA A 334 -18.73 0.68 -1.23
N TYR A 335 -17.58 1.10 -0.68
CA TYR A 335 -17.08 0.68 0.63
C TYR A 335 -18.00 1.16 1.77
N GLN A 336 -18.41 2.42 1.77
CA GLN A 336 -19.35 2.96 2.77
C GLN A 336 -20.69 2.21 2.72
N LEU A 337 -21.23 1.97 1.52
CA LEU A 337 -22.45 1.19 1.37
C LEU A 337 -22.28 -0.27 1.81
N THR A 338 -21.09 -0.86 1.61
CA THR A 338 -20.82 -2.24 2.00
C THR A 338 -20.76 -2.38 3.52
N THR A 339 -20.06 -1.49 4.22
CA THR A 339 -20.03 -1.44 5.68
C THR A 339 -21.41 -1.15 6.28
N TRP A 340 -22.23 -0.29 5.66
CA TRP A 340 -23.62 -0.14 6.09
C TRP A 340 -24.44 -1.43 5.89
N LEU A 341 -24.44 -1.98 4.68
CA LEU A 341 -25.35 -3.08 4.30
C LEU A 341 -24.99 -4.41 4.97
N ARG A 342 -23.70 -4.71 5.15
CA ARG A 342 -23.22 -5.95 5.76
C ARG A 342 -22.96 -5.82 7.24
N ASP A 343 -22.35 -4.71 7.66
CA ASP A 343 -21.86 -4.54 9.02
C ASP A 343 -22.77 -3.65 9.89
N ARG A 344 -23.82 -3.07 9.31
CA ARG A 344 -24.78 -2.15 9.97
C ARG A 344 -24.12 -0.93 10.62
N ASP A 345 -22.97 -0.53 10.10
CA ASP A 345 -22.24 0.63 10.60
C ASP A 345 -22.87 1.93 10.10
N ARG A 346 -23.62 2.60 10.98
CA ARG A 346 -24.31 3.86 10.67
C ARG A 346 -23.35 5.01 10.39
N ARG A 347 -22.07 4.92 10.77
CA ARG A 347 -21.05 5.94 10.47
C ARG A 347 -20.88 6.14 8.97
N ALA A 348 -21.14 5.10 8.18
CA ALA A 348 -21.17 5.18 6.72
C ALA A 348 -22.26 6.12 6.18
N LEU A 349 -23.45 6.12 6.78
CA LEU A 349 -24.54 7.03 6.38
C LEU A 349 -24.19 8.49 6.69
N VAL A 350 -23.57 8.75 7.84
CA VAL A 350 -23.05 10.08 8.19
C VAL A 350 -21.96 10.52 7.19
N ARG A 351 -21.14 9.59 6.71
CA ARG A 351 -20.16 9.88 5.66
C ARG A 351 -20.83 10.28 4.35
N LEU A 352 -21.76 9.48 3.86
CA LEU A 352 -22.40 9.70 2.57
C LEU A 352 -23.34 10.92 2.58
N GLY A 353 -24.13 11.10 3.63
CA GLY A 353 -25.14 12.15 3.71
C GLY A 353 -24.64 13.51 4.17
N TYR A 354 -23.55 13.58 4.94
CA TYR A 354 -23.08 14.84 5.54
C TYR A 354 -21.60 15.14 5.28
N SER A 355 -20.68 14.30 5.77
CA SER A 355 -19.27 14.70 5.78
C SER A 355 -18.62 14.68 4.39
N LEU A 356 -19.02 13.77 3.49
CA LEU A 356 -18.49 13.72 2.13
C LEU A 356 -18.97 14.92 1.28
N PRO A 357 -20.28 15.27 1.23
CA PRO A 357 -20.71 16.52 0.59
C PRO A 357 -20.01 17.76 1.14
N LYS A 358 -19.87 17.88 2.47
CA LYS A 358 -19.17 18.98 3.12
C LYS A 358 -17.72 19.12 2.66
N VAL A 359 -17.01 18.01 2.48
CA VAL A 359 -15.62 18.01 1.95
C VAL A 359 -15.57 18.63 0.55
N TYR A 360 -16.50 18.28 -0.36
CA TYR A 360 -16.51 18.84 -1.70
C TYR A 360 -16.92 20.31 -1.74
N CYS A 361 -17.90 20.72 -0.94
CA CYS A 361 -18.24 22.14 -0.77
C CYS A 361 -17.02 22.94 -0.30
N TRP A 362 -16.27 22.41 0.67
CA TRP A 362 -15.06 23.05 1.20
C TRP A 362 -13.93 23.11 0.18
N ARG A 363 -13.70 22.04 -0.58
CA ARG A 363 -12.72 22.02 -1.68
C ARG A 363 -13.04 23.04 -2.75
N ALA A 364 -14.31 23.11 -3.19
CA ALA A 364 -14.77 24.09 -4.17
C ALA A 364 -14.59 25.52 -3.63
N TYR A 365 -14.97 25.78 -2.38
CA TYR A 365 -14.79 27.07 -1.72
C TYR A 365 -13.34 27.54 -1.70
N TRP A 366 -12.39 26.69 -1.27
CA TRP A 366 -10.97 27.07 -1.26
C TRP A 366 -10.38 27.23 -2.64
N ARG A 367 -10.89 26.48 -3.61
CA ARG A 367 -10.50 26.63 -5.01
C ARG A 367 -10.93 28.00 -5.55
N VAL A 368 -12.17 28.41 -5.30
CA VAL A 368 -12.69 29.75 -5.69
C VAL A 368 -11.91 30.87 -4.99
N ARG A 369 -11.53 30.68 -3.72
CA ARG A 369 -10.69 31.65 -2.98
C ARG A 369 -9.20 31.62 -3.33
N GLY A 370 -8.79 30.85 -4.33
CA GLY A 370 -7.40 30.76 -4.77
C GLY A 370 -6.44 30.16 -3.73
N ARG A 371 -6.96 29.53 -2.66
CA ARG A 371 -6.16 28.89 -1.60
C ARG A 371 -5.88 27.41 -1.89
N SER A 372 -6.49 26.84 -2.93
CA SER A 372 -6.20 25.50 -3.43
C SER A 372 -5.92 25.53 -4.93
N ASP A 373 -4.92 24.77 -5.37
CA ASP A 373 -4.60 24.53 -6.77
C ASP A 373 -5.25 23.25 -7.33
N TYR A 374 -6.17 22.62 -6.57
CA TYR A 374 -6.80 21.38 -7.00
C TYR A 374 -7.71 21.62 -8.22
N PRO A 375 -7.52 20.88 -9.32
CA PRO A 375 -8.27 21.14 -10.54
C PRO A 375 -9.78 20.91 -10.37
N LEU A 376 -10.60 21.88 -10.80
CA LEU A 376 -12.07 21.79 -10.75
C LEU A 376 -12.59 20.56 -11.51
N ASN A 377 -11.99 20.21 -12.64
CA ASN A 377 -12.37 19.04 -13.42
C ASN A 377 -12.09 17.71 -12.67
N LEU A 378 -11.10 17.67 -11.78
CA LEU A 378 -10.89 16.52 -10.89
C LEU A 378 -11.94 16.46 -9.79
N ILE A 379 -12.30 17.61 -9.19
CA ILE A 379 -13.42 17.68 -8.23
C ILE A 379 -14.72 17.15 -8.86
N VAL A 380 -15.04 17.59 -10.08
CA VAL A 380 -16.24 17.12 -10.81
C VAL A 380 -16.14 15.62 -11.09
N THR A 381 -14.95 15.12 -11.45
CA THR A 381 -14.72 13.70 -11.69
C THR A 381 -14.93 12.87 -10.41
N GLU A 382 -14.47 13.37 -9.25
CA GLU A 382 -14.70 12.71 -7.96
C GLU A 382 -16.19 12.68 -7.60
N ILE A 383 -16.90 13.80 -7.76
CA ILE A 383 -18.35 13.89 -7.49
C ILE A 383 -19.11 12.91 -8.41
N ALA A 384 -18.80 12.89 -9.71
CA ALA A 384 -19.40 11.95 -10.65
C ALA A 384 -19.14 10.49 -10.23
N GLY A 385 -17.91 10.18 -9.77
CA GLY A 385 -17.57 8.86 -9.23
C GLY A 385 -18.40 8.50 -7.99
N ASN A 386 -18.56 9.43 -7.05
CA ASN A 386 -19.38 9.19 -5.86
C ASN A 386 -20.84 8.88 -6.22
N LEU A 387 -21.42 9.63 -7.17
CA LEU A 387 -22.80 9.42 -7.63
C LEU A 387 -22.97 8.07 -8.35
N ALA A 388 -21.94 7.62 -9.07
CA ALA A 388 -21.95 6.31 -9.73
C ALA A 388 -21.72 5.12 -8.77
N GLY A 389 -21.21 5.37 -7.56
CA GLY A 389 -20.85 4.36 -6.55
C GLY A 389 -21.94 3.33 -6.22
N PRO A 390 -23.20 3.73 -5.91
CA PRO A 390 -24.27 2.79 -5.58
C PRO A 390 -24.60 1.84 -6.73
N TRP A 391 -24.71 2.37 -7.95
CA TRP A 391 -24.95 1.58 -9.16
C TRP A 391 -23.78 0.64 -9.46
N ALA A 392 -22.54 1.13 -9.35
CA ALA A 392 -21.33 0.34 -9.53
C ALA A 392 -21.25 -0.83 -8.52
N LEU A 393 -21.64 -0.62 -7.27
CA LEU A 393 -21.72 -1.68 -6.27
C LEU A 393 -22.77 -2.73 -6.63
N TRP A 394 -23.96 -2.31 -7.08
CA TRP A 394 -24.99 -3.24 -7.55
C TRP A 394 -24.51 -4.08 -8.74
N GLN A 395 -23.89 -3.45 -9.75
CA GLN A 395 -23.31 -4.14 -10.91
C GLN A 395 -22.24 -5.15 -10.48
N SER A 396 -21.35 -4.75 -9.57
CA SER A 396 -20.27 -5.62 -9.07
C SER A 396 -20.84 -6.83 -8.32
N ARG A 397 -21.86 -6.63 -7.47
CA ARG A 397 -22.53 -7.74 -6.78
C ARG A 397 -23.24 -8.70 -7.75
N ARG A 398 -23.84 -8.20 -8.83
CA ARG A 398 -24.39 -9.06 -9.89
C ARG A 398 -23.30 -9.88 -10.59
N ARG A 399 -22.14 -9.28 -10.88
CA ARG A 399 -20.99 -10.02 -11.43
C ARG A 399 -20.50 -11.11 -10.48
N VAL A 400 -20.32 -10.80 -9.19
CA VAL A 400 -19.92 -11.80 -8.19
C VAL A 400 -20.94 -12.94 -8.08
N ARG A 401 -22.25 -12.64 -8.13
CA ARG A 401 -23.29 -13.70 -8.16
C ARG A 401 -23.18 -14.60 -9.39
N ARG A 402 -22.76 -14.07 -10.55
CA ARG A 402 -22.56 -14.83 -11.77
C ARG A 402 -21.27 -15.66 -11.74
N PHE A 403 -20.18 -15.10 -11.23
CA PHE A 403 -18.87 -15.77 -11.19
C PHE A 403 -18.69 -16.71 -10.00
N GLY A 404 -19.52 -16.59 -8.96
CA GLY A 404 -19.31 -17.24 -7.68
C GLY A 404 -18.28 -16.52 -6.82
N ARG A 405 -18.37 -16.70 -5.50
CA ARG A 405 -17.38 -16.20 -4.54
C ARG A 405 -16.18 -17.14 -4.45
N SER A 406 -15.03 -16.64 -4.05
CA SER A 406 -13.91 -17.51 -3.69
C SER A 406 -14.26 -18.35 -2.46
N ALA A 407 -13.79 -19.60 -2.46
CA ALA A 407 -13.98 -20.49 -1.32
C ALA A 407 -13.21 -19.95 -0.10
N PRO A 408 -13.70 -20.18 1.13
CA PRO A 408 -12.93 -19.88 2.34
C PRO A 408 -11.58 -20.58 2.33
N VAL A 409 -10.56 -19.92 2.85
CA VAL A 409 -9.22 -20.53 2.99
C VAL A 409 -9.31 -21.62 4.05
N ARG A 410 -9.12 -22.89 3.65
CA ARG A 410 -8.97 -24.02 4.58
C ARG A 410 -7.49 -24.30 4.76
N ARG A 411 -6.98 -24.14 5.97
CA ARG A 411 -5.64 -24.62 6.35
C ARG A 411 -5.80 -25.56 7.52
N HIS A 412 -5.06 -26.67 7.49
CA HIS A 412 -4.92 -27.54 8.64
C HIS A 412 -4.24 -26.75 9.75
N ALA A 413 -4.86 -26.73 10.94
CA ALA A 413 -4.22 -26.13 12.11
C ALA A 413 -2.90 -26.85 12.34
N VAL A 414 -1.79 -26.13 12.27
CA VAL A 414 -0.53 -26.62 12.84
C VAL A 414 -0.71 -26.52 14.34
N SER A 415 -0.88 -27.66 15.01
CA SER A 415 -1.01 -27.74 16.46
C SER A 415 0.19 -27.05 17.10
N MET A 416 -0.06 -25.91 17.75
CA MET A 416 0.91 -25.29 18.66
C MET A 416 0.91 -26.05 19.99
N GLU A 417 1.23 -27.34 19.96
CA GLU A 417 1.56 -28.10 21.16
C GLU A 417 3.09 -28.21 21.21
N GLY A 418 3.71 -27.24 21.91
CA GLY A 418 5.09 -27.41 22.37
C GLY A 418 5.17 -28.54 23.38
N PRO A 419 6.30 -29.26 23.48
CA PRO A 419 6.44 -30.36 24.42
C PRO A 419 6.30 -29.83 25.84
N LEU A 420 5.29 -30.32 26.55
CA LEU A 420 5.16 -30.16 27.99
C LEU A 420 6.45 -30.63 28.66
N THR A 421 7.06 -29.74 29.43
CA THR A 421 8.18 -29.99 30.32
C THR A 421 7.90 -31.22 31.18
N GLN A 422 8.62 -32.30 30.93
CA GLN A 422 8.76 -33.38 31.91
C GLN A 422 9.67 -32.88 33.03
N THR A 423 9.08 -32.57 34.17
CA THR A 423 9.78 -32.48 35.46
C THR A 423 10.34 -33.85 35.83
N PRO A 424 11.64 -33.99 36.09
CA PRO A 424 12.15 -35.22 36.70
C PRO A 424 11.81 -35.21 38.19
N THR A 425 10.95 -36.15 38.59
CA THR A 425 10.88 -36.66 39.96
C THR A 425 12.06 -37.60 40.23
N SER A 426 12.49 -37.58 41.49
CA SER A 426 13.55 -38.33 42.20
C SER A 426 14.99 -37.94 41.91
#